data_AF-A0A176RV93-F1
#
_entry.id   AF-A0A176RV93-F1
#
_cell.length_a   1.000
_cell.length_b   1.000
_cell.length_c   1.000
_cell.angle_alpha   90.00
_cell.angle_beta   90.00
_cell.angle_gamma   90.00
#
_symmetry.space_group_name_H-M   'P 1'
#
loop_
_entity.id
_entity.type
_entity.pdbx_description
1 polymer ?
#
loop_
_entity_poly.entity_id
_entity_poly.type
_entity_poly.pdbx_seq_one_letter_code
_entity_poly.pdbx_strand_id
1 'polypeptide(L)'
;MSIHLVFDLLAYTIGAILAWKVFKAKTQLIADENLRYIYYTIVIIGAFVGAFIIGSLNTYFSLDANGVIIGKSVLGAIVGGIMAVELFKKVMKIDGSTGAYFAPSLAIGIAVGRIGCYFSGLEDYTYG
;
A
#
# COMPACT_ATOMS: atom_id res chain seq x y z
N MET A 1 1.11 0.28 24.76
CA MET A 1 -0.28 0.06 24.24
C MET A 1 -1.04 1.34 23.82
N SER A 2 -1.28 2.33 24.69
CA SER A 2 -2.17 3.48 24.39
C SER A 2 -1.57 4.50 23.39
N ILE A 3 -0.26 4.75 23.47
CA ILE A 3 0.46 5.65 22.55
C ILE A 3 0.52 5.07 21.13
N HIS A 4 0.70 3.76 21.01
CA HIS A 4 0.69 3.03 19.76
C HIS A 4 -0.60 3.25 18.96
N LEU A 5 -1.75 3.09 19.63
CA LEU A 5 -3.06 3.30 19.03
C LEU A 5 -3.26 4.74 18.56
N VAL A 6 -2.79 5.73 19.34
CA VAL A 6 -2.89 7.15 18.98
C VAL A 6 -2.06 7.46 17.74
N PHE A 7 -0.83 6.94 17.66
CA PHE A 7 0.03 7.14 16.49
C PHE A 7 -0.48 6.40 15.26
N ASP A 8 -1.03 5.19 15.39
CA ASP A 8 -1.68 4.49 14.28
C ASP A 8 -2.91 5.27 13.78
N LEU A 9 -3.74 5.79 14.70
CA LEU A 9 -4.90 6.59 14.32
C LEU A 9 -4.49 7.89 13.61
N LEU A 10 -3.44 8.56 14.08
CA LEU A 10 -2.86 9.74 13.44
C LEU A 10 -2.29 9.40 12.06
N ALA A 11 -1.60 8.28 11.95
CA ALA A 11 -1.07 7.79 10.69
C ALA A 11 -2.18 7.54 9.66
N TYR A 12 -3.24 6.83 10.07
CA TYR A 12 -4.39 6.56 9.21
C TYR A 12 -5.14 7.84 8.83
N THR A 13 -5.34 8.77 9.77
CA THR A 13 -6.04 10.04 9.48
C THR A 13 -5.24 10.95 8.56
N ILE A 14 -3.93 11.11 8.79
CA ILE A 14 -3.05 11.90 7.92
C ILE A 14 -2.98 11.26 6.53
N GLY A 15 -2.81 9.94 6.46
CA GLY A 15 -2.82 9.18 5.20
C GLY A 15 -4.14 9.36 4.43
N ALA A 16 -5.28 9.27 5.12
CA ALA A 16 -6.60 9.46 4.52
C ALA A 16 -6.81 10.89 4.01
N ILE A 17 -6.42 11.92 4.77
CA ILE A 17 -6.55 13.33 4.36
C ILE A 17 -5.70 13.63 3.13
N LEU A 18 -4.46 13.12 3.07
CA LEU A 18 -3.57 13.35 1.95
C LEU A 18 -4.02 12.58 0.71
N ALA A 19 -4.44 11.33 0.86
CA ALA A 19 -5.06 10.57 -0.21
C ALA A 19 -6.27 11.35 -0.76
N TRP A 20 -7.15 11.86 0.11
CA TRP A 20 -8.31 12.64 -0.30
C TRP A 20 -7.95 13.93 -1.05
N LYS A 21 -6.92 14.66 -0.61
CA LYS A 21 -6.40 15.86 -1.32
C LYS A 21 -5.83 15.52 -2.70
N VAL A 22 -5.05 14.45 -2.81
CA VAL A 22 -4.49 13.99 -4.09
C VAL A 22 -5.61 13.52 -5.03
N PHE A 23 -6.63 12.84 -4.50
CA PHE A 23 -7.80 12.43 -5.29
C PHE A 23 -8.65 13.60 -5.78
N LYS A 24 -8.63 14.74 -5.07
CA LYS A 24 -9.35 15.96 -5.47
C LYS A 24 -8.57 16.80 -6.50
N ALA A 25 -7.30 16.49 -6.77
CA ALA A 25 -6.53 17.19 -7.79
C ALA A 25 -7.09 16.87 -9.19
N LYS A 26 -7.42 17.93 -9.96
CA LYS A 26 -8.11 17.88 -11.26
C LYS A 26 -7.33 17.21 -12.41
N THR A 27 -6.14 16.69 -12.16
CA THR A 27 -5.27 16.03 -13.14
C THR A 27 -5.46 14.51 -13.05
N GLN A 28 -6.67 14.01 -13.30
CA GLN A 28 -6.93 12.57 -13.30
C GLN A 28 -6.95 12.10 -14.76
N LEU A 29 -6.13 11.10 -15.08
CA LEU A 29 -6.01 10.53 -16.42
C LEU A 29 -7.31 9.80 -16.84
N ILE A 30 -8.08 9.35 -15.85
CA ILE A 30 -9.40 8.72 -16.03
C ILE A 30 -10.48 9.75 -15.68
N ALA A 31 -11.18 10.25 -16.70
CA ALA A 31 -12.24 11.25 -16.55
C ALA A 31 -13.56 10.63 -16.05
N ASP A 32 -13.85 9.39 -16.42
CA ASP A 32 -15.05 8.66 -15.99
C ASP A 32 -14.93 8.25 -14.51
N GLU A 33 -15.89 8.71 -13.71
CA GLU A 33 -15.91 8.48 -12.27
C GLU A 33 -16.12 7.00 -11.90
N ASN A 34 -16.99 6.27 -12.61
CA ASN A 34 -17.23 4.85 -12.35
C ASN A 34 -15.97 4.04 -12.67
N LEU A 35 -15.34 4.33 -13.81
CA LEU A 35 -14.12 3.67 -14.23
C LEU A 35 -12.97 3.91 -13.24
N ARG A 36 -12.92 5.11 -12.65
CA ARG A 36 -11.94 5.47 -11.63
C ARG A 36 -12.14 4.71 -10.32
N TYR A 37 -13.38 4.51 -9.85
CA TYR A 37 -13.63 3.68 -8.67
C TYR A 37 -13.23 2.22 -8.90
N ILE A 38 -13.52 1.68 -10.09
CA ILE A 38 -13.09 0.33 -10.49
C ILE A 38 -11.56 0.23 -10.50
N TYR A 39 -10.90 1.24 -11.09
CA TYR A 39 -9.44 1.33 -11.11
C TYR A 39 -8.86 1.26 -9.69
N TYR A 40 -9.36 2.08 -8.75
CA TYR A 40 -8.88 2.07 -7.36
C TYR A 40 -9.11 0.73 -6.67
N THR A 41 -10.28 0.13 -6.88
CA THR A 41 -10.62 -1.17 -6.29
C THR A 41 -9.63 -2.25 -6.77
N ILE A 42 -9.28 -2.25 -8.06
CA ILE A 42 -8.31 -3.20 -8.63
C ILE A 42 -6.92 -2.98 -8.05
N VAL A 43 -6.49 -1.72 -7.86
CA VAL A 43 -5.19 -1.43 -7.22
C VAL A 43 -5.15 -1.99 -5.80
N ILE A 44 -6.20 -1.76 -5.02
CA ILE A 44 -6.29 -2.20 -3.61
C ILE A 44 -6.28 -3.72 -3.53
N ILE A 45 -7.07 -4.40 -4.36
CA ILE A 45 -7.11 -5.86 -4.41
C ILE A 45 -5.75 -6.42 -4.83
N GLY A 46 -5.15 -5.88 -5.88
CA GLY A 46 -3.84 -6.29 -6.37
C GLY A 46 -2.74 -6.12 -5.32
N ALA A 47 -2.75 -4.99 -4.62
CA ALA A 47 -1.81 -4.74 -3.53
C ALA A 47 -2.05 -5.67 -2.34
N PHE A 48 -3.30 -5.92 -1.96
CA PHE A 48 -3.63 -6.85 -0.89
C PHE A 48 -3.16 -8.26 -1.22
N VAL A 49 -3.55 -8.79 -2.38
CA VAL A 49 -3.15 -10.13 -2.84
C VAL A 49 -1.63 -10.25 -2.94
N GLY A 50 -0.97 -9.27 -3.57
CA GLY A 50 0.49 -9.26 -3.68
C GLY A 50 1.21 -9.22 -2.34
N ALA A 51 0.70 -8.46 -1.37
CA ALA A 51 1.26 -8.37 -0.03
C ALA A 51 1.26 -9.72 0.69
N PHE A 52 0.14 -10.45 0.61
CA PHE A 52 -0.02 -11.74 1.27
C PHE A 52 0.74 -12.86 0.57
N ILE A 53 0.72 -12.90 -0.77
CA ILE A 53 1.46 -13.91 -1.54
C ILE A 53 2.96 -13.77 -1.26
N ILE A 54 3.54 -12.61 -1.56
CA ILE A 54 4.99 -12.41 -1.41
C ILE A 54 5.40 -12.42 0.06
N GLY A 55 4.55 -11.91 0.96
CA GLY A 55 4.77 -11.98 2.40
C GLY A 55 4.83 -13.41 2.92
N SER A 56 3.87 -14.26 2.53
CA SER A 56 3.82 -15.67 2.94
C SER A 56 4.90 -16.52 2.28
N LEU A 57 5.27 -16.22 1.02
CA LEU A 57 6.42 -16.85 0.36
C LEU A 57 7.72 -16.52 1.13
N ASN A 58 7.89 -15.27 1.57
CA ASN A 58 9.07 -14.88 2.32
C ASN A 58 9.19 -15.67 3.62
N THR A 59 8.10 -15.83 4.38
CA THR A 59 8.11 -16.67 5.59
C THR A 59 8.36 -18.14 5.28
N TYR A 60 7.81 -18.66 4.17
CA TYR A 60 8.04 -20.04 3.75
C TYR A 60 9.52 -20.34 3.43
N PHE A 61 10.22 -19.42 2.75
CA PHE A 61 11.65 -19.60 2.44
C PHE A 61 12.57 -19.29 3.62
N SER A 62 12.16 -18.40 4.54
CA SER A 62 13.00 -17.97 5.67
C SER A 62 12.92 -18.89 6.87
N LEU A 63 11.80 -19.61 7.04
CA LEU A 63 11.63 -20.59 8.12
C LEU A 63 11.93 -21.99 7.57
N ASP A 64 13.09 -22.53 7.91
CA ASP A 64 13.55 -23.89 7.57
C ASP A 64 12.68 -25.02 8.16
N ALA A 65 11.54 -24.69 8.80
CA ALA A 65 10.71 -25.64 9.53
C ALA A 65 9.21 -25.38 9.34
N ASN A 66 8.57 -26.19 8.48
CA ASN A 66 7.21 -26.76 8.62
C ASN A 66 6.00 -25.84 8.93
N GLY A 67 6.10 -24.52 8.78
CA GLY A 67 4.97 -23.61 9.06
C GLY A 67 4.83 -22.51 8.02
N VAL A 68 3.73 -22.52 7.27
CA VAL A 68 3.31 -21.34 6.49
C VAL A 68 2.69 -20.33 7.46
N ILE A 69 3.50 -19.41 7.96
CA ILE A 69 2.98 -18.24 8.66
C ILE A 69 2.55 -17.23 7.59
N ILE A 70 1.29 -16.81 7.68
CA ILE A 70 0.71 -15.80 6.79
C ILE A 70 1.43 -14.47 7.05
N GLY A 71 2.37 -14.15 6.17
CA GLY A 71 3.16 -12.92 6.21
C GLY A 71 2.58 -11.84 5.32
N LYS A 72 2.90 -10.57 5.63
CA LYS A 72 2.57 -9.43 4.79
C LYS A 72 3.87 -8.76 4.33
N SER A 73 3.98 -8.45 3.04
CA SER A 73 5.14 -7.75 2.47
C SER A 73 4.73 -6.43 1.83
N VAL A 74 5.39 -5.34 2.22
CA VAL A 74 5.21 -4.02 1.59
C VAL A 74 5.65 -4.05 0.13
N LEU A 75 6.79 -4.70 -0.15
CA LEU A 75 7.27 -4.89 -1.53
C LEU A 75 6.27 -5.70 -2.35
N GLY A 76 5.69 -6.74 -1.74
CA GLY A 76 4.62 -7.52 -2.36
C GLY A 76 3.39 -6.69 -2.69
N ALA A 77 3.01 -5.78 -1.80
CA ALA A 77 1.89 -4.87 -2.02
C ALA A 77 2.15 -3.91 -3.20
N ILE A 78 3.36 -3.34 -3.27
CA ILE A 78 3.75 -2.43 -4.35
C ILE A 78 3.72 -3.16 -5.70
N VAL A 79 4.38 -4.32 -5.78
CA VAL A 79 4.46 -5.10 -7.03
C VAL A 79 3.07 -5.58 -7.46
N GLY A 80 2.26 -6.11 -6.54
CA GLY A 80 0.91 -6.56 -6.83
C GLY A 80 -0.01 -5.44 -7.31
N GLY A 81 0.06 -4.26 -6.67
CA GLY A 81 -0.70 -3.08 -7.08
C GLY A 81 -0.31 -2.58 -8.47
N ILE A 82 0.99 -2.53 -8.77
CA ILE A 82 1.51 -2.11 -10.09
C ILE A 82 1.04 -3.09 -11.17
N MET A 83 1.19 -4.40 -10.96
CA MET A 83 0.76 -5.40 -11.94
C MET A 83 -0.74 -5.33 -12.21
N ALA A 84 -1.57 -5.15 -11.17
CA ALA A 84 -3.01 -5.05 -11.32
C ALA A 84 -3.42 -3.79 -12.12
N VAL A 85 -2.78 -2.65 -11.86
CA VAL A 85 -2.99 -1.39 -12.60
C VAL A 85 -2.58 -1.50 -14.06
N GLU A 86 -1.39 -2.03 -14.33
CA GLU A 86 -0.88 -2.20 -15.69
C GLU A 86 -1.77 -3.13 -16.50
N LEU A 87 -2.22 -4.24 -15.90
CA LEU A 87 -3.15 -5.17 -16.53
C LEU A 87 -4.49 -4.50 -16.82
N PHE A 88 -5.04 -3.75 -15.86
CA PHE A 88 -6.30 -3.03 -16.06
C PHE A 88 -6.21 -1.99 -17.19
N LYS A 89 -5.16 -1.16 -17.21
CA LYS A 89 -4.93 -0.19 -18.28
C LYS A 89 -4.79 -0.87 -19.63
N LYS A 90 -4.09 -2.00 -19.70
CA LYS A 90 -3.92 -2.79 -20.93
C LYS A 90 -5.25 -3.33 -21.45
N VAL A 91 -6.12 -3.82 -20.56
CA VAL A 91 -7.46 -4.31 -20.92
C VAL A 91 -8.37 -3.16 -21.36
N MET A 92 -8.31 -2.02 -20.66
CA MET A 92 -9.14 -0.84 -20.94
C MET A 92 -8.56 0.09 -22.02
N LYS A 93 -7.40 -0.25 -22.60
CA LYS A 93 -6.66 0.56 -23.60
C LYS A 93 -6.43 2.01 -23.15
N ILE A 94 -6.05 2.19 -21.89
CA ILE A 94 -5.73 3.50 -21.31
C ILE A 94 -4.22 3.72 -21.40
N ASP A 95 -3.80 4.65 -22.24
CA ASP A 95 -2.40 5.08 -22.34
C ASP A 95 -2.12 6.25 -21.40
N GLY A 96 -1.10 6.10 -20.55
CA GLY A 96 -0.66 7.15 -19.64
C GLY A 96 -0.08 6.66 -18.32
N SER A 97 0.77 7.49 -17.71
CA SER A 97 1.35 7.20 -16.40
C SER A 97 0.37 7.59 -15.29
N THR A 98 -0.20 6.59 -14.63
CA THR A 98 -1.04 6.77 -13.45
C THR A 98 -0.24 6.68 -12.14
N GLY A 99 0.96 6.11 -12.17
CA GLY A 99 1.80 5.86 -10.99
C GLY A 99 2.29 7.13 -10.29
N ALA A 100 2.49 8.22 -11.05
CA ALA A 100 2.92 9.51 -10.50
C ALA A 100 1.93 10.08 -9.47
N TYR A 101 0.64 9.79 -9.61
CA TYR A 101 -0.38 10.22 -8.66
C TYR A 101 -0.33 9.45 -7.33
N PHE A 102 0.12 8.18 -7.36
CA PHE A 102 0.18 7.33 -6.17
C PHE A 102 1.50 7.43 -5.42
N ALA A 103 2.60 7.74 -6.13
CA ALA A 103 3.94 7.86 -5.56
C ALA A 103 4.01 8.76 -4.31
N PRO A 104 3.46 9.98 -4.27
CA PRO A 104 3.53 10.82 -3.07
C PRO A 104 2.74 10.23 -1.89
N SER A 105 1.54 9.68 -2.14
CA SER A 105 0.74 9.02 -1.10
C SER A 105 1.47 7.80 -0.53
N LEU A 106 2.12 7.02 -1.39
CA LEU A 106 2.89 5.84 -0.99
C LEU A 106 4.13 6.23 -0.18
N ALA A 107 4.89 7.24 -0.63
CA ALA A 107 6.06 7.73 0.07
C ALA A 107 5.71 8.24 1.47
N ILE A 108 4.60 8.99 1.61
CA ILE A 108 4.13 9.46 2.90
C ILE A 108 3.68 8.30 3.78
N GLY A 109 2.94 7.32 3.23
CA GLY A 109 2.56 6.12 3.97
C GLY A 109 3.75 5.36 4.54
N ILE A 110 4.82 5.19 3.75
CA ILE A 110 6.06 4.55 4.19
C ILE A 110 6.78 5.39 5.25
N ALA A 111 6.89 6.71 5.04
CA ALA A 111 7.55 7.61 6.00
C ALA A 111 6.84 7.60 7.35
N VAL A 112 5.51 7.68 7.35
CA VAL A 112 4.68 7.59 8.55
C VAL A 112 4.82 6.22 9.22
N GLY A 113 4.81 5.13 8.44
CA GLY A 113 5.04 3.78 8.98
C GLY A 113 6.40 3.64 9.67
N ARG A 114 7.46 4.23 9.09
CA ARG A 114 8.81 4.26 9.69
C ARG A 114 8.86 5.09 10.97
N ILE A 115 8.19 6.24 10.99
CA ILE A 115 8.02 7.06 12.20
C ILE A 115 7.28 6.26 13.28
N GLY A 116 6.23 5.54 12.91
CA GLY A 116 5.51 4.62 13.79
C GLY A 116 6.47 3.59 14.40
N CYS A 117 7.20 2.84 13.57
CA CYS A 117 8.20 1.88 14.03
C CYS A 117 9.23 2.51 14.99
N TYR A 118 9.72 3.72 14.69
CA TYR A 118 10.68 4.43 15.55
C TYR A 118 10.12 4.72 16.95
N PHE A 119 8.85 5.14 17.06
CA PHE A 119 8.20 5.37 18.36
C PHE A 119 7.74 4.08 19.06
N SER A 120 7.55 3.00 18.30
CA SER A 120 7.15 1.67 18.77
C SER A 120 8.33 0.85 19.32
N GLY A 121 9.54 1.14 18.83
CA GLY A 121 10.76 0.35 19.04
C GLY A 121 11.32 0.30 20.47
N LEU A 122 10.72 0.98 21.45
CA LEU A 122 11.13 0.86 22.86
C LEU A 122 10.55 -0.38 23.56
N GLU A 123 9.44 -0.97 23.09
CA GLU A 123 8.85 -2.19 23.68
C GLU A 123 9.09 -3.46 22.84
N ASP A 124 9.31 -3.36 21.51
CA ASP A 124 9.36 -4.50 20.57
C ASP A 124 10.74 -4.77 19.90
N TYR A 125 11.85 -4.25 20.45
CA TYR A 125 13.23 -4.49 19.95
C TYR A 125 13.44 -4.24 18.44
N THR A 126 12.66 -3.36 17.82
CA THR A 126 12.81 -2.97 16.41
C THR A 126 13.49 -1.61 16.34
N TYR A 127 14.78 -1.61 15.98
CA TYR A 127 15.54 -0.39 15.77
C TYR A 127 15.17 0.18 14.39
N GLY A 128 14.60 1.39 14.40
CA GLY A 128 14.20 2.15 13.21
C GLY A 128 15.37 2.59 12.36
#